data_AF-A0A923A288-F1
#
_entry.id   AF-A0A923A288-F1
#
_cell.length_a   1.000
_cell.length_b   1.000
_cell.length_c   1.000
_cell.angle_alpha   90.00
_cell.angle_beta   90.00
_cell.angle_gamma   90.00
#
_symmetry.space_group_name_H-M   'P 1'
#
loop_
_entity.id
_entity.type
_entity.pdbx_description
1 polymer ?
#
loop_
_entity_poly.entity_id
_entity_poly.type
_entity_poly.pdbx_seq_one_letter_code
_entity_poly.pdbx_strand_id
1 'polypeptide(L)'
;MATWLFRGNPKDFDLNAYLQVHRDIRWYVHQQLLIPEMHLGDPVYIWRSDGGSPGTGGIVAHGILSGPAVVRPDSNFVTWLRKKPDVSIPTVLIRLDDVRLTPRSGCLLRSEILQDAILRNLHAIGMPSVTNYKLTAVEDARLAQVWEGRRLRDL
;
A
#
# COMPACT_ATOMS: atom_id res chain seq x y z
N MET A 1 11.89 6.86 11.63
CA MET A 1 10.67 6.08 11.33
C MET A 1 10.91 5.39 10.01
N ALA A 2 10.44 4.15 9.86
CA ALA A 2 10.58 3.43 8.60
C ALA A 2 9.35 3.73 7.73
N THR A 3 9.54 3.86 6.41
CA THR A 3 8.42 3.98 5.47
C THR A 3 8.21 2.65 4.75
N TRP A 4 6.95 2.25 4.63
CA TRP A 4 6.56 0.99 4.04
C TRP A 4 5.78 1.18 2.75
N LEU A 5 5.94 0.24 1.82
CA LEU A 5 5.10 0.12 0.63
C LEU A 5 4.44 -1.25 0.64
N PHE A 6 3.11 -1.26 0.75
CA PHE A 6 2.32 -2.49 0.79
C PHE A 6 1.57 -2.69 -0.50
N ARG A 7 1.63 -3.92 -1.01
CA ARG A 7 1.05 -4.28 -2.30
C ARG A 7 -0.28 -4.99 -2.12
N GLY A 8 -1.23 -4.61 -2.95
CA GLY A 8 -2.50 -5.31 -3.14
C GLY A 8 -2.76 -5.61 -4.60
N ASN A 9 -3.51 -6.67 -4.84
CA ASN A 9 -3.86 -7.12 -6.18
C ASN A 9 -5.39 -7.16 -6.32
N PRO A 10 -5.98 -6.35 -7.21
CA PRO A 10 -7.43 -6.36 -7.45
C PRO A 10 -8.02 -7.72 -7.88
N LYS A 11 -7.17 -8.68 -8.29
CA LYS A 11 -7.61 -10.06 -8.54
C LYS A 11 -7.95 -10.83 -7.28
N ASP A 12 -7.34 -10.47 -6.14
CA ASP A 12 -7.54 -11.15 -4.86
C ASP A 12 -8.66 -10.51 -4.04
N PHE A 13 -8.96 -9.22 -4.24
CA PHE A 13 -10.03 -8.48 -3.55
C PHE A 13 -10.38 -7.16 -4.25
N ASP A 14 -11.54 -6.57 -3.95
CA ASP A 14 -11.86 -5.21 -4.43
C ASP A 14 -11.10 -4.14 -3.63
N LEU A 15 -9.87 -3.88 -4.05
CA LEU A 15 -8.97 -2.95 -3.40
C LEU A 15 -9.50 -1.51 -3.38
N ASN A 16 -10.11 -1.05 -4.48
CA ASN A 16 -10.58 0.32 -4.56
C ASN A 16 -11.75 0.56 -3.61
N ALA A 17 -12.74 -0.35 -3.61
CA ALA A 17 -13.85 -0.26 -2.69
C ALA A 17 -13.39 -0.33 -1.23
N TYR A 18 -12.42 -1.21 -0.94
CA TYR A 18 -11.87 -1.35 0.41
C TYR A 18 -11.19 -0.06 0.91
N LEU A 19 -10.32 0.55 0.10
CA LEU A 19 -9.64 1.80 0.47
C LEU A 19 -10.59 3.00 0.53
N GLN A 20 -11.67 3.01 -0.26
CA GLN A 20 -12.61 4.13 -0.31
C GLN A 20 -13.55 4.16 0.90
N VAL A 21 -13.95 3.00 1.42
CA VAL A 21 -14.97 2.90 2.48
C VAL A 21 -14.35 2.89 3.88
N HIS A 22 -13.09 2.49 4.02
CA HIS A 22 -12.46 2.27 5.31
C HIS A 22 -11.29 3.20 5.56
N ARG A 23 -11.37 3.99 6.64
CA ARG A 23 -10.26 4.80 7.13
C ARG A 23 -9.20 3.94 7.83
N ASP A 24 -9.63 3.00 8.66
CA ASP A 24 -8.74 2.05 9.33
C ASP A 24 -8.84 0.69 8.62
N ILE A 25 -7.75 0.29 7.97
CA ILE A 25 -7.66 -0.95 7.20
C ILE A 25 -6.73 -1.95 7.87
N ARG A 26 -6.90 -3.22 7.51
CA ARG A 26 -6.02 -4.33 7.87
C ARG A 26 -5.26 -4.75 6.62
N TRP A 27 -3.99 -5.12 6.78
CA TRP A 27 -3.18 -5.61 5.66
C TRP A 27 -2.33 -6.79 6.10
N TYR A 28 -2.23 -7.81 5.26
CA TYR A 28 -1.38 -8.97 5.53
C TYR A 28 0.10 -8.59 5.55
N VAL A 29 0.85 -9.22 6.46
CA VAL A 29 2.31 -9.18 6.52
C VAL A 29 2.85 -10.57 6.20
N HIS A 30 3.14 -10.82 4.93
CA HIS A 30 3.65 -12.12 4.49
C HIS A 30 5.13 -12.30 4.82
N GLN A 31 5.90 -11.20 4.82
CA GLN A 31 7.31 -11.20 5.18
C GLN A 31 7.46 -11.03 6.70
N GLN A 32 7.24 -12.11 7.46
CA GLN A 32 7.24 -12.06 8.93
C GLN A 32 8.55 -11.54 9.54
N LEU A 33 9.69 -11.71 8.86
CA LEU A 33 10.98 -11.17 9.28
C LEU A 33 11.00 -9.63 9.39
N LEU A 34 10.10 -8.93 8.70
CA LEU A 34 10.01 -7.45 8.74
C LEU A 34 9.17 -6.95 9.93
N ILE A 35 8.42 -7.83 10.60
CA ILE A 35 7.53 -7.44 11.71
C ILE A 35 8.27 -6.69 12.82
N PRO A 36 9.46 -7.10 13.28
CA PRO A 36 10.20 -6.39 14.33
C PRO A 36 10.59 -4.95 13.95
N GLU A 37 10.57 -4.61 12.67
CA GLU A 37 10.91 -3.27 12.17
C GLU A 37 9.69 -2.36 12.01
N MET A 38 8.47 -2.91 12.08
CA MET A 38 7.20 -2.19 11.89
C MET A 38 6.73 -1.55 13.19
N HIS A 39 6.79 -0.22 13.27
CA HIS A 39 6.46 0.53 14.46
C HIS A 39 5.21 1.40 14.28
N LEU A 40 4.50 1.66 15.37
CA LEU A 40 3.34 2.56 15.35
C LEU A 40 3.77 3.96 14.88
N GLY A 41 3.00 4.51 13.94
CA GLY A 41 3.27 5.81 13.32
C GLY A 41 4.15 5.74 12.07
N ASP A 42 4.75 4.59 11.74
CA ASP A 42 5.51 4.44 10.50
C ASP A 42 4.62 4.74 9.26
N PRO A 43 5.07 5.57 8.31
CA PRO A 43 4.32 5.85 7.10
C PRO A 43 4.15 4.62 6.22
N VAL A 44 3.00 4.51 5.56
CA VAL A 44 2.66 3.40 4.66
C VAL A 44 2.03 3.92 3.39
N TYR A 45 2.59 3.52 2.25
CA TYR A 45 1.99 3.69 0.94
C TYR A 45 1.34 2.38 0.47
N ILE A 46 0.23 2.48 -0.27
CA ILE A 46 -0.45 1.33 -0.86
C ILE A 46 -0.20 1.30 -2.37
N TRP A 47 0.43 0.22 -2.84
CA TRP A 47 0.58 -0.13 -4.24
C TRP A 47 -0.59 -1.00 -4.71
N ARG A 48 -1.34 -0.53 -5.69
CA ARG A 48 -2.32 -1.32 -6.44
C ARG A 48 -1.63 -1.97 -7.65
N SER A 49 -1.71 -3.28 -7.78
CA SER A 49 -1.32 -3.99 -9.02
C SER A 49 -2.34 -3.74 -10.14
N ASP A 50 -1.95 -3.89 -11.41
CA ASP A 50 -2.88 -3.71 -12.55
C ASP A 50 -4.13 -4.60 -12.48
N GLY A 51 -4.04 -5.78 -11.85
CA GLY A 51 -5.22 -6.58 -11.51
C GLY A 51 -6.04 -7.10 -12.70
N GLY A 52 -5.49 -7.04 -13.92
CA GLY A 52 -6.22 -7.36 -15.16
C GLY A 52 -6.72 -6.13 -15.93
N SER A 53 -6.49 -4.92 -15.42
CA SER A 53 -6.73 -3.65 -16.12
C SER A 53 -5.37 -2.96 -16.37
N PRO A 54 -4.74 -3.16 -17.54
CA PRO A 54 -3.42 -2.62 -17.84
C PRO A 54 -3.33 -1.10 -17.63
N GLY A 55 -2.22 -0.63 -17.06
CA GLY A 55 -1.96 0.80 -16.86
C GLY A 55 -2.65 1.40 -15.63
N THR A 56 -3.31 0.59 -14.80
CA THR A 56 -3.97 1.07 -13.57
C THR A 56 -3.13 0.87 -12.32
N GLY A 57 -2.03 0.13 -12.43
CA GLY A 57 -1.13 -0.14 -11.32
C GLY A 57 -0.33 1.09 -10.91
N GLY A 58 0.01 1.18 -9.62
CA GLY A 58 0.70 2.32 -9.06
C GLY A 58 0.36 2.54 -7.59
N ILE A 59 0.79 3.68 -7.05
CA ILE A 59 0.54 4.06 -5.65
C ILE A 59 -0.76 4.85 -5.57
N VAL A 60 -1.66 4.42 -4.68
CA VAL A 60 -3.06 4.88 -4.64
C VAL A 60 -3.54 5.33 -3.27
N ALA A 61 -2.75 5.15 -2.22
CA ALA A 61 -3.08 5.65 -0.90
C ALA A 61 -1.83 5.81 -0.03
N HIS A 62 -1.97 6.64 1.00
CA HIS A 62 -1.02 6.88 2.07
C HIS A 62 -1.73 6.81 3.43
N GLY A 63 -0.97 6.46 4.46
CA GLY A 63 -1.43 6.40 5.83
C GLY A 63 -0.29 6.07 6.78
N ILE A 64 -0.63 5.63 7.99
CA ILE A 64 0.33 5.27 9.03
C ILE A 64 -0.02 3.93 9.66
N LEU A 65 0.99 3.18 10.12
CA LEU A 65 0.76 2.02 10.99
C LEU A 65 0.09 2.48 12.29
N SER A 66 -1.09 1.93 12.58
CA SER A 66 -1.89 2.29 13.76
C SER A 66 -1.97 1.17 14.80
N GLY A 67 -1.33 0.02 14.54
CA GLY A 67 -1.28 -1.10 15.47
C GLY A 67 -0.28 -2.18 15.04
N PRO A 68 0.08 -3.08 15.96
CA PRO A 68 1.11 -4.08 15.73
C PRO A 68 0.69 -5.16 14.73
N ALA A 69 1.70 -5.78 14.11
CA ALA A 69 1.54 -6.96 13.28
C ALA A 69 1.26 -8.18 14.16
N VAL A 70 0.03 -8.69 14.16
CA VAL A 70 -0.36 -9.86 14.95
C VAL A 70 -1.33 -10.74 14.18
N VAL A 71 -1.35 -12.03 14.52
CA VAL A 71 -2.36 -12.98 14.06
C VAL A 71 -3.70 -12.60 14.69
N ARG A 72 -4.74 -12.42 13.87
CA ARG A 72 -6.09 -12.08 14.32
C ARG A 72 -7.05 -13.19 13.87
N PRO A 73 -7.77 -13.86 14.80
CA PRO A 73 -8.68 -14.96 14.45
C PRO A 73 -9.99 -14.48 13.81
N ASP A 74 -10.23 -13.17 13.76
CA ASP A 74 -11.47 -12.55 13.30
C ASP A 74 -11.61 -12.55 11.76
N SER A 75 -12.72 -13.14 11.29
CA SER A 75 -13.11 -13.20 9.87
C SER A 75 -13.96 -12.02 9.40
N ASN A 76 -14.18 -10.97 10.20
CA ASN A 76 -14.82 -9.73 9.72
C ASN A 76 -13.91 -8.88 8.81
N PHE A 77 -12.66 -9.29 8.64
CA PHE A 77 -11.69 -8.72 7.70
C PHE A 77 -12.07 -8.89 6.20
N VAL A 78 -13.12 -9.65 5.89
CA VAL A 78 -13.08 -10.56 4.73
C VAL A 78 -14.08 -10.23 3.63
N THR A 79 -15.01 -9.30 3.83
CA THR A 79 -16.12 -9.07 2.89
C THR A 79 -15.66 -8.72 1.47
N TRP A 80 -14.44 -8.18 1.33
CA TRP A 80 -13.88 -7.77 0.04
C TRP A 80 -12.96 -8.81 -0.60
N LEU A 81 -12.51 -9.82 0.16
CA LEU A 81 -11.63 -10.86 -0.35
C LEU A 81 -12.41 -11.80 -1.28
N ARG A 82 -11.84 -12.08 -2.45
CA ARG A 82 -12.37 -13.06 -3.41
C ARG A 82 -11.97 -14.49 -3.07
N LYS A 83 -11.07 -14.65 -2.10
CA LYS A 83 -10.60 -15.95 -1.57
C LYS A 83 -10.82 -15.98 -0.07
N LYS A 84 -10.89 -17.20 0.48
CA LYS A 84 -10.95 -17.41 1.93
C LYS A 84 -9.70 -16.78 2.58
N PRO A 85 -9.85 -16.00 3.65
CA PRO A 85 -8.74 -15.38 4.36
C PRO A 85 -7.89 -16.46 4.99
N ASP A 86 -6.59 -16.23 5.03
CA ASP A 86 -5.69 -17.02 5.85
C ASP A 86 -5.55 -16.31 7.21
N VAL A 87 -6.25 -16.84 8.21
CA VAL A 87 -6.26 -16.29 9.57
C VAL A 87 -4.98 -16.62 10.34
N SER A 88 -4.06 -17.38 9.76
CA SER A 88 -2.73 -17.64 10.34
C SER A 88 -1.70 -16.56 10.00
N ILE A 89 -1.97 -15.73 9.00
CA ILE A 89 -1.06 -14.68 8.54
C ILE A 89 -1.22 -13.44 9.44
N PRO A 90 -0.14 -12.91 10.03
CA PRO A 90 -0.19 -11.66 10.76
C PRO A 90 -0.73 -10.52 9.90
N THR A 91 -1.53 -9.66 10.51
CA THR A 91 -2.00 -8.42 9.88
C THR A 91 -1.51 -7.21 10.68
N VAL A 92 -1.27 -6.08 10.01
CA VAL A 92 -1.13 -4.78 10.68
C VAL A 92 -2.41 -3.97 10.53
N LEU A 93 -2.56 -2.95 11.37
CA LEU A 93 -3.56 -1.91 11.20
C LEU A 93 -2.92 -0.69 10.54
N ILE A 94 -3.59 -0.11 9.55
CA ILE A 94 -3.16 1.11 8.87
C ILE A 94 -4.30 2.10 8.95
N ARG A 95 -4.02 3.32 9.41
CA ARG A 95 -4.95 4.44 9.32
C ARG A 95 -4.61 5.24 8.08
N LEU A 96 -5.50 5.21 7.09
CA LEU A 96 -5.39 6.01 5.88
C LEU A 96 -5.65 7.49 6.19
N ASP A 97 -4.85 8.34 5.57
CA ASP A 97 -4.99 9.80 5.62
C ASP A 97 -5.20 10.42 4.24
N ASP A 98 -4.82 9.72 3.17
CA ASP A 98 -4.94 10.20 1.79
C ASP A 98 -5.17 9.02 0.83
N VAL A 99 -6.27 9.08 0.06
CA VAL A 99 -6.66 8.02 -0.88
C VAL A 99 -6.91 8.64 -2.24
N ARG A 100 -6.11 8.22 -3.24
CA ARG A 100 -6.11 8.73 -4.61
C ARG A 100 -6.20 7.54 -5.58
N LEU A 101 -7.42 7.15 -5.93
CA LEU A 101 -7.65 5.91 -6.70
C LEU A 101 -7.45 6.07 -8.21
N THR A 102 -7.44 7.31 -8.72
CA THR A 102 -7.38 7.65 -10.14
C THR A 102 -6.29 8.69 -10.44
N PRO A 103 -5.83 8.81 -11.70
CA PRO A 103 -4.90 9.87 -12.10
C PRO A 103 -5.45 11.26 -11.82
N ARG A 104 -6.77 11.46 -12.04
CA ARG A 104 -7.45 12.73 -11.74
C ARG A 104 -7.39 13.09 -10.26
N SER A 105 -7.48 12.11 -9.36
CA SER A 105 -7.30 12.32 -7.92
C SER A 105 -5.84 12.42 -7.49
N GLY A 106 -4.86 12.36 -8.41
CA GLY A 106 -3.44 12.51 -8.09
C GLY A 106 -2.74 11.21 -7.67
N CYS A 107 -3.24 10.04 -8.11
CA CYS A 107 -2.50 8.79 -7.93
C CYS A 107 -1.17 8.81 -8.71
N LEU A 108 -0.25 7.93 -8.36
CA LEU A 108 1.04 7.82 -9.04
C LEU A 108 1.10 6.50 -9.82
N LEU A 109 1.00 6.55 -11.14
CA LEU A 109 0.94 5.37 -11.99
C LEU A 109 2.30 4.69 -12.13
N ARG A 110 2.30 3.37 -12.29
CA ARG A 110 3.51 2.57 -12.54
C ARG A 110 4.33 3.10 -13.72
N SER A 111 3.67 3.52 -14.80
CA SER A 111 4.36 4.08 -15.99
C SER A 111 5.14 5.35 -15.66
N GLU A 112 4.62 6.18 -14.76
CA GLU A 112 5.29 7.42 -14.32
C GLU A 112 6.43 7.10 -13.36
N ILE A 113 6.22 6.14 -12.45
CA ILE A 113 7.25 5.65 -11.52
C ILE A 113 8.46 5.11 -12.28
N LEU A 114 8.24 4.38 -13.36
CA LEU A 114 9.31 3.83 -14.21
C LEU A 114 10.14 4.91 -14.93
N GLN A 115 9.62 6.12 -15.07
CA GLN A 115 10.35 7.26 -15.66
C GLN A 115 11.16 8.04 -14.61
N ASP A 116 10.88 7.84 -13.32
CA ASP A 116 11.59 8.51 -12.25
C ASP A 116 12.95 7.83 -11.99
N ALA A 117 14.04 8.60 -12.00
CA ALA A 117 15.40 8.07 -11.88
C ALA A 117 15.65 7.31 -10.56
N ILE A 118 14.92 7.66 -9.49
CA ILE A 118 15.02 7.04 -8.17
C ILE A 118 13.93 5.96 -8.02
N LEU A 119 12.65 6.33 -8.20
CA LEU A 119 11.53 5.44 -7.87
C LEU A 119 11.37 4.26 -8.84
N ARG A 120 11.98 4.30 -10.03
CA ARG A 120 12.00 3.14 -10.95
C ARG A 120 12.60 1.88 -10.33
N ASN A 121 13.40 2.03 -9.27
CA ASN A 121 14.05 0.93 -8.55
C ASN A 121 13.21 0.39 -7.37
N LEU A 122 12.03 0.97 -7.10
CA LEU A 122 11.15 0.47 -6.04
C LEU A 122 10.93 -1.04 -6.21
N HIS A 123 11.37 -1.82 -5.24
CA HIS A 123 11.31 -3.29 -5.28
C HIS A 123 9.89 -3.85 -5.56
N ALA A 124 8.84 -3.10 -5.19
CA ALA A 124 7.44 -3.43 -5.47
C ALA A 124 7.10 -3.61 -6.97
N ILE A 125 7.90 -3.03 -7.86
CA ILE A 125 7.70 -3.08 -9.31
C ILE A 125 8.13 -4.45 -9.88
N GLY A 126 9.07 -5.15 -9.24
CA GLY A 126 9.75 -6.33 -9.81
C GLY A 126 9.39 -7.69 -9.21
N MET A 127 8.90 -7.75 -7.96
CA MET A 127 8.76 -9.03 -7.22
C MET A 127 7.31 -9.33 -6.79
N PRO A 128 6.49 -10.01 -7.61
CA PRO A 128 5.08 -10.28 -7.29
C PRO A 128 4.83 -11.13 -6.04
N SER A 129 5.84 -11.85 -5.53
CA SER A 129 5.75 -12.64 -4.31
C SER A 129 5.93 -11.84 -3.02
N VAL A 130 6.47 -10.63 -3.10
CA VAL A 130 6.70 -9.77 -1.94
C VAL A 130 5.60 -8.72 -1.87
N THR A 131 5.00 -8.58 -0.69
CA THR A 131 3.79 -7.77 -0.50
C THR A 131 3.99 -6.64 0.49
N ASN A 132 5.07 -6.66 1.26
CA ASN A 132 5.47 -5.60 2.18
C ASN A 132 6.94 -5.27 1.93
N TYR A 133 7.25 -3.99 1.70
CA TYR A 133 8.61 -3.51 1.43
C TYR A 133 8.95 -2.35 2.34
N LYS A 134 10.14 -2.37 2.92
CA LYS A 134 10.72 -1.20 3.58
C LYS A 134 11.41 -0.34 2.51
N LEU A 135 11.05 0.94 2.44
CA LEU A 135 11.71 1.88 1.55
C LEU A 135 13.09 2.26 2.08
N THR A 136 14.02 2.48 1.17
CA THR A 136 15.26 3.18 1.48
C THR A 136 14.98 4.66 1.74
N ALA A 137 15.89 5.34 2.45
CA ALA A 137 15.73 6.77 2.72
C ALA A 137 15.62 7.64 1.46
N VAL A 138 16.28 7.25 0.37
CA VAL A 138 16.25 7.98 -0.92
C VAL A 138 14.90 7.77 -1.62
N GLU A 139 14.36 6.55 -1.61
CA GLU A 139 13.03 6.26 -2.14
C GLU A 139 11.94 6.95 -1.34
N ASP A 140 12.03 6.93 -0.01
CA ASP A 140 11.09 7.58 0.90
C ASP A 140 11.02 9.09 0.64
N ALA A 141 12.17 9.77 0.66
CA ALA A 141 12.23 11.20 0.40
C ALA A 141 11.67 11.58 -0.98
N ARG A 142 12.01 10.80 -2.01
CA ARG A 142 11.51 11.06 -3.37
C ARG A 142 10.01 10.77 -3.49
N LEU A 143 9.52 9.69 -2.90
CA LEU A 143 8.12 9.32 -2.96
C LEU A 143 7.25 10.34 -2.23
N ALA A 144 7.67 10.79 -1.04
CA ALA A 144 6.99 11.86 -0.31
C ALA A 144 6.90 13.14 -1.15
N GLN A 145 8.00 13.56 -1.80
CA GLN A 145 8.01 14.74 -2.68
C GLN A 145 7.01 14.60 -3.84
N VAL A 146 7.02 13.46 -4.54
CA VAL A 146 6.15 13.22 -5.71
C VAL A 146 4.69 13.09 -5.29
N TRP A 147 4.42 12.43 -4.16
CA TRP A 147 3.07 12.28 -3.63
C TRP A 147 2.48 13.64 -3.23
N GLU A 148 3.21 14.45 -2.47
CA GLU A 148 2.73 15.77 -2.07
C GLU A 148 2.58 16.75 -3.23
N GLY A 149 3.49 16.70 -4.22
CA GLY A 149 3.38 17.51 -5.44
C GLY A 149 2.13 17.23 -6.27
N ARG A 150 1.49 16.07 -6.08
CA ARG A 150 0.24 15.66 -6.75
C ARG A 150 -1.02 15.96 -5.95
N ARG A 151 -0.90 16.45 -4.71
CA ARG A 151 -2.05 16.79 -3.88
C ARG A 151 -2.83 17.90 -4.58
N LEU A 152 -4.07 17.62 -4.96
CA LEU A 152 -4.98 18.66 -5.44
C LEU A 152 -5.15 19.67 -4.30
N ARG A 153 -4.67 20.89 -4.50
CA ARG A 153 -4.98 22.01 -3.62
C ARG A 153 -6.30 22.56 -4.12
N ASP A 154 -7.30 22.64 -3.25
CA ASP A 154 -8.52 23.40 -3.54
C ASP A 154 -8.07 24.82 -3.93
N LEU A 155 -8.35 25.20 -5.19
CA LEU A 155 -8.16 26.56 -5.71
C LEU A 155 -9.32 27.44 -5.28
#